data_AF-A0A447QNX2-F1
#
_entry.id   AF-A0A447QNX2-F1
#
_cell.length_a   1.000
_cell.length_b   1.000
_cell.length_c   1.000
_cell.angle_alpha   90.00
_cell.angle_beta   90.00
_cell.angle_gamma   90.00
#
_symmetry.space_group_name_H-M   'P 1'
#
loop_
_entity.id
_entity.type
_entity.pdbx_description
1 polymer ?
#
loop_
_entity_poly.entity_id
_entity_poly.type
_entity_poly.pdbx_seq_one_letter_code
_entity_poly.pdbx_strand_id
1 'polypeptide(L)'
;MMGLFRRKRAAHARPTLGQVLQRMNLSLALIAVGTAGVFLTLVALFALRAYANHNLHLIARSISYTVEAAVVFDDRSAAREALMLIASNEEVSEAKILNKDGRLLAYWHHPKDGPLHGLEQMVARWAMPEAIELPITHEGKQVGKVWLSGHGGSLLRFLLRGLAGIIACLALSTLCALILSRRMLHGIVRSLNDIANVAHVVRSDRSFGQRVPSAPIAELHELSNDFNGLLEELETWQAHLKQENDSLTHRATHDSLTGLPNRAFFESRLSHALNHIAPEEKLAVLFIDGDRFKEVNDSHGHAAGDAVLTAIAGRIRAQLRDGDVVARLGGDEFAVLLSPVRRQADVTRIADKIIGSMAQPVPLPNQEQVIASLSIGIAFYPIMRQRLRGCCTKPMTPCIRRSIVITEVGGWRPRNSHPNRSRGKQGIIMIKQRLTRPFSLLAMMFIAVLALAGCQSKQGLTAEQIALLQAQGFKLTDKAGSSACPTRCCSAITSANSARKAQRRCRKWGARC
;
A
#
# COMPACT_ATOMS: atom_id res chain seq x y z
N MET A 1 4.60 -38.38 -31.00
CA MET A 1 3.28 -37.73 -31.11
C MET A 1 2.54 -37.85 -29.78
N MET A 2 3.10 -37.28 -28.70
CA MET A 2 2.61 -37.46 -27.34
C MET A 2 2.92 -36.18 -26.58
N GLY A 3 1.98 -35.24 -26.61
CA GLY A 3 2.16 -33.94 -26.00
C GLY A 3 0.96 -33.07 -26.28
N LEU A 4 -0.13 -33.27 -25.54
CA LEU A 4 -1.27 -32.33 -25.56
C LEU A 4 -2.25 -32.53 -24.39
N PHE A 5 -1.79 -32.82 -23.16
CA PHE A 5 -2.64 -32.65 -21.98
C PHE A 5 -1.83 -32.17 -20.77
N ARG A 6 -1.37 -30.91 -20.83
CA ARG A 6 -0.97 -30.16 -19.64
C ARG A 6 -1.96 -29.01 -19.45
N ARG A 7 -3.17 -29.35 -18.98
CA ARG A 7 -4.13 -28.37 -18.44
C ARG A 7 -3.45 -27.68 -17.25
N LYS A 8 -2.97 -26.46 -17.46
CA LYS A 8 -2.66 -25.53 -16.36
C LYS A 8 -3.91 -25.44 -15.49
N ARG A 9 -3.83 -25.92 -14.24
CA ARG A 9 -4.80 -25.53 -13.20
C ARG A 9 -4.69 -24.03 -13.07
N ALA A 10 -5.60 -23.30 -13.71
CA ALA A 10 -5.78 -21.88 -13.45
C ALA A 10 -6.08 -21.74 -11.96
N ALA A 11 -5.26 -20.96 -11.25
CA ALA A 11 -5.54 -20.58 -9.87
C ALA A 11 -6.97 -20.04 -9.83
N HIS A 12 -7.84 -20.67 -9.02
CA HIS A 12 -9.22 -20.21 -8.85
C HIS A 12 -9.18 -18.80 -8.25
N ALA A 13 -9.33 -17.78 -9.11
CA ALA A 13 -9.58 -16.43 -8.67
C ALA A 13 -10.86 -16.47 -7.82
N ARG A 14 -10.78 -15.96 -6.59
CA ARG A 14 -11.93 -15.90 -5.69
C ARG A 14 -13.02 -15.08 -6.38
N PRO A 15 -14.26 -15.59 -6.48
CA PRO A 15 -15.35 -14.86 -7.13
C PRO A 15 -15.58 -13.55 -6.39
N THR A 16 -15.88 -12.48 -7.13
CA THR A 16 -16.20 -11.19 -6.52
C THR A 16 -17.57 -11.25 -5.85
N LEU A 17 -17.78 -10.43 -4.83
CA LEU A 17 -19.07 -10.33 -4.13
C LEU A 17 -20.22 -10.07 -5.13
N GLY A 18 -19.99 -9.22 -6.14
CA GLY A 18 -20.94 -8.95 -7.21
C GLY A 18 -21.30 -10.19 -8.05
N GLN A 19 -20.34 -11.05 -8.37
CA GLN A 19 -20.60 -12.29 -9.12
C GLN A 19 -21.45 -13.29 -8.32
N VAL A 20 -21.21 -13.41 -7.01
CA VAL A 20 -21.97 -14.31 -6.13
C VAL A 20 -23.41 -13.82 -5.99
N LEU A 21 -23.59 -12.54 -5.67
CA LEU A 21 -24.92 -11.94 -5.50
C LEU A 21 -25.73 -11.95 -6.80
N GLN A 22 -25.09 -11.69 -7.95
CA GLN A 22 -25.77 -11.74 -9.24
C GLN A 22 -26.25 -13.16 -9.57
N ARG A 23 -25.44 -14.19 -9.28
CA ARG A 23 -25.85 -15.60 -9.46
C ARG A 23 -27.02 -15.96 -8.55
N MET A 24 -26.98 -15.55 -7.29
CA MET A 24 -28.04 -15.84 -6.32
C MET A 24 -29.37 -15.20 -6.72
N ASN A 25 -29.36 -13.91 -7.11
CA ASN A 25 -30.57 -13.21 -7.56
C ASN A 25 -31.14 -13.79 -8.86
N LEU A 26 -30.27 -14.18 -9.81
CA LEU A 26 -30.72 -14.81 -11.05
C LEU A 26 -31.36 -16.17 -10.79
N SER A 27 -30.76 -17.00 -9.92
CA SER A 27 -31.33 -18.29 -9.54
C SER A 27 -32.69 -18.11 -8.85
N LEU A 28 -32.81 -17.16 -7.92
CA LEU A 28 -34.08 -16.88 -7.24
C LEU A 28 -35.17 -16.42 -8.23
N ALA A 29 -34.84 -15.52 -9.15
CA ALA A 29 -35.77 -15.04 -10.17
C ALA A 29 -36.20 -16.17 -11.10
N LEU A 30 -35.27 -17.00 -11.59
CA LEU A 30 -35.60 -18.14 -12.45
C LEU A 30 -36.50 -19.16 -11.74
N ILE A 31 -36.25 -19.45 -10.46
CA ILE A 31 -37.10 -20.34 -9.67
C ILE A 31 -38.51 -19.73 -9.53
N ALA A 32 -38.62 -18.47 -9.11
CA ALA A 32 -39.91 -17.82 -8.86
C ALA A 32 -40.76 -17.68 -10.13
N VAL A 33 -40.17 -17.28 -11.25
CA VAL A 33 -40.92 -17.15 -12.51
C VAL A 33 -41.20 -18.53 -13.13
N GLY A 34 -40.29 -19.49 -12.94
CA GLY A 34 -40.50 -20.88 -13.35
C GLY A 34 -41.68 -21.52 -12.63
N THR A 35 -41.77 -21.38 -11.30
CA THR A 35 -42.91 -21.91 -10.52
C THR A 35 -44.22 -21.24 -10.90
N ALA A 36 -44.23 -19.91 -11.07
CA ALA A 36 -45.41 -19.19 -11.53
C ALA A 36 -45.86 -19.63 -12.94
N GLY A 37 -44.90 -19.81 -13.87
CA GLY A 37 -45.18 -20.28 -15.23
C GLY A 37 -45.78 -21.69 -15.28
N VAL A 38 -45.27 -22.61 -14.45
CA VAL A 38 -45.84 -23.97 -14.31
C VAL A 38 -47.27 -23.90 -13.80
N PHE A 39 -47.53 -23.12 -12.74
CA PHE A 39 -48.86 -22.99 -12.16
C PHE A 39 -49.87 -22.40 -13.17
N LEU A 40 -49.50 -21.32 -13.86
CA LEU A 40 -50.35 -20.71 -14.89
C LEU A 40 -50.63 -21.67 -16.05
N THR A 41 -49.65 -22.46 -16.46
CA THR A 41 -49.82 -23.47 -17.52
C THR A 41 -50.81 -24.55 -17.11
N LEU A 42 -50.72 -25.06 -15.87
CA LEU A 42 -51.64 -26.07 -15.35
C LEU A 42 -53.08 -25.54 -15.27
N VAL A 43 -53.26 -24.31 -14.77
CA VAL A 43 -54.58 -23.66 -14.72
C VAL A 43 -55.15 -23.45 -16.12
N ALA A 44 -54.35 -22.97 -17.07
CA ALA A 44 -54.76 -22.75 -18.45
C ALA A 44 -55.17 -24.08 -19.14
N LEU A 45 -54.41 -25.15 -18.90
CA LEU A 45 -54.71 -26.49 -19.43
C LEU A 45 -56.02 -27.04 -18.86
N PHE A 46 -56.27 -26.86 -17.56
CA PHE A 46 -57.52 -27.28 -16.93
C PHE A 46 -58.72 -26.49 -17.46
N ALA A 47 -58.59 -25.16 -17.55
CA ALA A 47 -59.63 -24.28 -18.09
C ALA A 47 -59.94 -24.61 -19.56
N LEU A 48 -58.91 -24.85 -20.37
CA LEU A 48 -59.06 -25.22 -21.78
C LEU A 48 -59.80 -26.56 -21.93
N ARG A 49 -59.46 -27.57 -21.12
CA ARG A 49 -60.16 -28.86 -21.10
C ARG A 49 -61.64 -28.72 -20.71
N ALA A 50 -61.92 -27.92 -19.68
CA ALA A 50 -63.29 -27.65 -19.25
C ALA A 50 -64.10 -26.92 -20.34
N TYR A 51 -63.50 -25.92 -20.99
CA TYR A 51 -64.12 -25.17 -22.08
C TYR A 51 -64.42 -26.05 -23.30
N ALA A 52 -63.45 -26.86 -23.73
CA ALA A 52 -63.61 -27.74 -24.89
C ALA A 52 -64.75 -28.76 -24.69
N ASN A 53 -64.82 -29.36 -23.50
CA ASN A 53 -65.88 -30.33 -23.20
C ASN A 53 -67.27 -29.68 -23.15
N HIS A 54 -67.38 -28.47 -22.58
CA HIS A 54 -68.64 -27.72 -22.57
C HIS A 54 -69.08 -27.34 -23.99
N ASN A 55 -68.16 -26.88 -24.84
CA ASN A 55 -68.47 -26.48 -26.21
C ASN A 55 -68.96 -27.66 -27.06
N LEU A 56 -68.29 -28.82 -26.99
CA LEU A 56 -68.73 -30.02 -27.70
C LEU A 56 -70.13 -30.49 -27.25
N HIS A 57 -70.44 -30.39 -25.96
CA HIS A 57 -71.79 -30.70 -25.45
C HIS A 57 -72.87 -29.77 -26.04
N LEU A 58 -72.58 -28.48 -26.20
CA LEU A 58 -73.50 -27.53 -26.83
C LEU A 58 -73.71 -27.85 -28.31
N ILE A 59 -72.64 -28.17 -29.05
CA ILE A 59 -72.72 -28.57 -30.46
C ILE A 59 -73.52 -29.87 -30.61
N ALA A 60 -73.22 -30.90 -29.79
CA ALA A 60 -73.95 -32.16 -29.81
C ALA A 60 -75.45 -31.97 -29.52
N ARG A 61 -75.79 -31.05 -28.61
CA ARG A 61 -77.19 -30.70 -28.30
C ARG A 61 -77.86 -29.97 -29.45
N SER A 62 -77.17 -29.04 -30.12
CA SER A 62 -77.67 -28.36 -31.31
C SER A 62 -77.98 -29.37 -32.43
N ILE A 63 -77.03 -30.25 -32.76
CA ILE A 63 -77.22 -31.31 -33.78
C ILE A 63 -78.38 -32.24 -33.39
N SER A 64 -78.47 -32.64 -32.12
CA SER A 64 -79.54 -33.52 -31.65
C SER A 64 -80.93 -32.91 -31.86
N TYR A 65 -81.11 -31.61 -31.62
CA TYR A 65 -82.40 -30.94 -31.85
C TYR A 65 -82.68 -30.74 -33.34
N THR A 66 -81.69 -30.33 -34.13
CA THR A 66 -81.89 -30.05 -35.56
C THR A 66 -82.20 -31.32 -36.36
N VAL A 67 -81.61 -32.45 -35.98
CA VAL A 67 -81.75 -33.72 -36.72
C VAL A 67 -82.89 -34.59 -36.19
N GLU A 68 -83.56 -34.20 -35.11
CA GLU A 68 -84.65 -34.96 -34.46
C GLU A 68 -85.69 -35.46 -35.46
N ALA A 69 -86.29 -34.54 -36.23
CA ALA A 69 -87.32 -34.89 -37.22
C ALA A 69 -86.78 -35.86 -38.29
N ALA A 70 -85.58 -35.60 -38.82
CA ALA A 70 -85.00 -36.46 -39.84
C ALA A 70 -84.67 -37.88 -39.32
N VAL A 71 -84.31 -38.04 -38.04
CA VAL A 71 -84.15 -39.38 -37.43
C VAL A 71 -85.49 -40.08 -37.23
N VAL A 72 -86.53 -39.37 -36.80
CA VAL A 72 -87.88 -39.92 -36.61
C VAL A 72 -88.46 -40.46 -37.93
N PHE A 73 -88.22 -39.75 -39.05
CA PHE A 73 -88.70 -40.13 -40.38
C PHE A 73 -87.70 -41.02 -41.17
N ASP A 74 -86.58 -41.46 -40.57
CA ASP A 74 -85.50 -42.21 -41.23
C ASP A 74 -84.96 -41.54 -42.51
N ASP A 75 -85.06 -40.20 -42.62
CA ASP A 75 -84.60 -39.44 -43.78
C ASP A 75 -83.09 -39.16 -43.68
N ARG A 76 -82.33 -40.00 -44.36
CA ARG A 76 -80.87 -39.90 -44.45
C ARG A 76 -80.39 -38.63 -45.15
N SER A 77 -81.15 -38.13 -46.13
CA SER A 77 -80.73 -36.95 -46.89
C SER A 77 -80.85 -35.71 -46.01
N ALA A 78 -82.00 -35.54 -45.35
CA ALA A 78 -82.24 -34.44 -44.42
C ALA A 78 -81.29 -34.49 -43.22
N ALA A 79 -81.06 -35.69 -42.64
CA ALA A 79 -80.12 -35.86 -41.53
C ALA A 79 -78.68 -35.50 -41.93
N ARG A 80 -78.25 -35.83 -43.15
CA ARG A 80 -76.93 -35.49 -43.66
C ARG A 80 -76.79 -33.99 -43.93
N GLU A 81 -77.78 -33.37 -44.54
CA GLU A 81 -77.75 -31.94 -44.83
C GLU A 81 -77.68 -31.10 -43.54
N ALA A 82 -78.52 -31.43 -42.55
CA ALA A 82 -78.50 -30.79 -41.24
C ALA A 82 -77.19 -31.02 -40.48
N LEU A 83 -76.62 -32.24 -40.55
CA LEU A 83 -75.32 -32.52 -39.94
C LEU A 83 -74.19 -31.71 -40.60
N MET A 84 -74.15 -31.65 -41.93
CA MET A 84 -73.13 -30.91 -42.68
C MET A 84 -73.16 -29.42 -42.33
N LEU A 85 -74.36 -28.83 -42.23
CA LEU A 85 -74.54 -27.39 -41.98
C LEU A 85 -73.92 -26.93 -40.65
N ILE A 86 -74.05 -27.75 -39.59
CA ILE A 86 -73.51 -27.45 -38.27
C ILE A 86 -72.04 -27.90 -38.20
N ALA A 87 -71.74 -29.13 -38.62
CA ALA A 87 -70.40 -29.69 -38.45
C ALA A 87 -69.33 -29.02 -39.33
N SER A 88 -69.69 -28.43 -40.48
CA SER A 88 -68.72 -27.70 -41.32
C SER A 88 -68.26 -26.37 -40.73
N ASN A 89 -69.10 -25.74 -39.92
CA ASN A 89 -68.85 -24.43 -39.34
C ASN A 89 -68.31 -24.52 -37.91
N GLU A 90 -68.47 -25.68 -37.27
CA GLU A 90 -68.03 -25.96 -35.91
C GLU A 90 -66.74 -26.78 -35.89
N GLU A 91 -66.00 -26.72 -34.77
CA GLU A 91 -64.70 -27.39 -34.61
C GLU A 91 -64.83 -28.89 -34.29
N VAL A 92 -65.51 -29.62 -35.17
CA VAL A 92 -65.76 -31.06 -35.05
C VAL A 92 -64.69 -31.82 -35.84
N SER A 93 -64.25 -32.97 -35.35
CA SER A 93 -63.35 -33.90 -36.08
C SER A 93 -64.14 -35.00 -36.78
N GLU A 94 -65.11 -35.58 -36.09
CA GLU A 94 -65.96 -36.64 -36.62
C GLU A 94 -67.33 -36.58 -35.92
N ALA A 95 -68.41 -36.70 -36.68
CA ALA A 95 -69.77 -36.77 -36.17
C ALA A 95 -70.59 -37.85 -36.87
N LYS A 96 -71.38 -38.58 -36.09
CA LYS A 96 -72.22 -39.70 -36.54
C LYS A 96 -73.61 -39.56 -35.97
N ILE A 97 -74.61 -39.86 -36.78
CA ILE A 97 -76.01 -39.93 -36.36
C ILE A 97 -76.48 -41.37 -36.52
N LEU A 98 -76.95 -41.93 -35.41
CA LEU A 98 -77.36 -43.32 -35.30
C LEU A 98 -78.86 -43.38 -34.96
N ASN A 99 -79.60 -44.25 -35.64
CA ASN A 99 -80.99 -44.56 -35.28
C ASN A 99 -81.03 -45.47 -34.02
N LYS A 100 -82.21 -45.70 -33.43
CA LYS A 100 -82.44 -46.57 -32.25
C LYS A 100 -81.82 -47.98 -32.39
N ASP A 101 -81.78 -48.50 -33.62
CA ASP A 101 -81.22 -49.83 -33.93
C ASP A 101 -79.69 -49.81 -34.17
N GLY A 102 -79.03 -48.66 -33.93
CA GLY A 102 -77.60 -48.48 -34.15
C GLY A 102 -77.21 -48.30 -35.62
N ARG A 103 -78.17 -48.14 -36.53
CA ARG A 103 -77.93 -47.92 -37.97
C ARG A 103 -77.47 -46.48 -38.22
N LEU A 104 -76.37 -46.32 -38.96
CA LEU A 104 -75.83 -45.01 -39.36
C LEU A 104 -76.75 -44.33 -40.39
N LEU A 105 -77.20 -43.12 -40.07
CA LEU A 105 -78.04 -42.28 -40.93
C LEU A 105 -77.22 -41.19 -41.63
N ALA A 106 -76.32 -40.55 -40.91
CA ALA A 106 -75.45 -39.50 -41.43
C ALA A 106 -74.04 -39.58 -40.83
N TYR A 107 -73.05 -39.21 -41.63
CA TYR A 107 -71.64 -39.22 -41.27
C TYR A 107 -70.95 -37.96 -41.77
N TRP A 108 -70.11 -37.37 -40.91
CA TRP A 108 -69.28 -36.25 -41.25
C TRP A 108 -67.87 -36.43 -40.66
N HIS A 109 -66.85 -36.06 -41.42
CA HIS A 109 -65.45 -36.07 -40.99
C HIS A 109 -64.73 -34.83 -41.54
N HIS A 110 -63.92 -34.20 -40.70
CA HIS A 110 -63.12 -33.04 -41.10
C HIS A 110 -61.99 -33.48 -42.05
N PRO A 111 -61.75 -32.80 -43.19
CA PRO A 111 -60.60 -33.04 -44.06
C PRO A 111 -59.27 -32.92 -43.31
N LYS A 112 -58.32 -33.84 -43.56
CA LYS A 112 -57.01 -33.86 -42.87
C LYS A 112 -56.02 -32.93 -43.55
N ASP A 113 -56.16 -31.63 -43.31
CA ASP A 113 -55.32 -30.64 -43.98
C ASP A 113 -54.40 -29.90 -42.98
N GLY A 114 -53.09 -29.96 -43.24
CA GLY A 114 -52.09 -29.11 -42.56
C GLY A 114 -50.86 -29.85 -42.02
N PRO A 115 -49.69 -29.18 -41.96
CA PRO A 115 -48.44 -29.78 -41.49
C PRO A 115 -48.41 -30.11 -39.99
N LEU A 116 -49.33 -29.54 -39.19
CA LEU A 116 -49.41 -29.71 -37.74
C LEU A 116 -50.51 -30.69 -37.29
N HIS A 117 -51.18 -31.37 -38.22
CA HIS A 117 -52.34 -32.23 -37.94
C HIS A 117 -52.08 -33.29 -36.86
N GLY A 118 -50.88 -33.88 -36.83
CA GLY A 118 -50.50 -34.86 -35.80
C GLY A 118 -50.48 -34.29 -34.38
N LEU A 119 -50.02 -33.04 -34.22
CA LEU A 119 -50.03 -32.35 -32.94
C LEU A 119 -51.44 -31.92 -32.55
N GLU A 120 -52.23 -31.45 -33.50
CA GLU A 120 -53.63 -31.09 -33.28
C GLU A 120 -54.45 -32.29 -32.79
N GLN A 121 -54.26 -33.47 -33.40
CA GLN A 121 -54.98 -34.68 -32.99
C GLN A 121 -54.51 -35.19 -31.62
N MET A 122 -53.24 -35.02 -31.28
CA MET A 122 -52.72 -35.36 -29.95
C MET A 122 -53.31 -34.44 -28.87
N VAL A 123 -53.40 -33.13 -29.13
CA VAL A 123 -54.05 -32.17 -28.23
C VAL A 123 -55.54 -32.47 -28.11
N ALA A 124 -56.23 -32.80 -29.21
CA ALA A 124 -57.64 -33.19 -29.19
C ALA A 124 -57.88 -34.43 -28.33
N ARG A 125 -57.10 -35.51 -28.50
CA ARG A 125 -57.23 -36.73 -27.69
C ARG A 125 -56.95 -36.50 -26.20
N TRP A 126 -56.07 -35.55 -25.88
CA TRP A 126 -55.74 -35.24 -24.50
C TRP A 126 -56.80 -34.36 -23.83
N ALA A 127 -57.26 -33.30 -24.53
CA ALA A 127 -58.27 -32.38 -24.01
C ALA A 127 -59.68 -32.99 -24.02
N MET A 128 -59.99 -33.82 -25.02
CA MET A 128 -61.29 -34.42 -25.28
C MET A 128 -61.11 -35.95 -25.53
N PRO A 129 -60.80 -36.73 -24.48
CA PRO A 129 -60.46 -38.15 -24.62
C PRO A 129 -61.66 -39.04 -24.96
N GLU A 130 -62.86 -38.64 -24.58
CA GLU A 130 -64.09 -39.36 -24.87
C GLU A 130 -64.94 -38.59 -25.88
N ALA A 131 -65.48 -39.31 -26.85
CA ALA A 131 -66.49 -38.77 -27.74
C ALA A 131 -67.79 -38.57 -26.96
N ILE A 132 -68.47 -37.46 -27.22
CA ILE A 132 -69.73 -37.15 -26.56
C ILE A 132 -70.84 -37.93 -27.27
N GLU A 133 -71.56 -38.73 -26.48
CA GLU A 133 -72.77 -39.41 -26.91
C GLU A 133 -73.99 -38.72 -26.31
N LEU A 134 -74.87 -38.20 -27.16
CA LEU A 134 -76.10 -37.55 -26.73
C LEU A 134 -77.32 -38.27 -27.32
N PRO A 135 -78.33 -38.66 -26.51
CA PRO A 135 -79.55 -39.27 -27.03
C PRO A 135 -80.40 -38.24 -27.79
N ILE A 136 -80.90 -38.64 -28.95
CA ILE A 136 -81.93 -37.89 -29.69
C ILE A 136 -83.28 -38.37 -29.15
N THR A 137 -84.06 -37.45 -28.60
CA THR A 137 -85.35 -37.77 -27.96
C THR A 137 -86.49 -37.05 -28.67
N HIS A 138 -87.56 -37.79 -29.00
CA HIS A 138 -88.82 -37.25 -29.49
C HIS A 138 -89.92 -37.63 -28.51
N GLU A 139 -90.68 -36.66 -28.00
CA GLU A 139 -91.73 -36.86 -26.97
C GLU A 139 -91.25 -37.66 -25.74
N GLY A 140 -89.99 -37.47 -25.33
CA GLY A 140 -89.38 -38.16 -24.19
C GLY A 140 -88.94 -39.61 -24.45
N LYS A 141 -89.11 -40.13 -25.67
CA LYS A 141 -88.59 -41.44 -26.10
C LYS A 141 -87.32 -41.28 -26.91
N GLN A 142 -86.33 -42.13 -26.65
CA GLN A 142 -85.08 -42.14 -27.41
C GLN A 142 -85.31 -42.73 -28.80
N VAL A 143 -85.09 -41.91 -29.84
CA VAL A 143 -85.23 -42.29 -31.25
C VAL A 143 -83.88 -42.48 -31.94
N GLY A 144 -82.80 -41.96 -31.36
CA GLY A 144 -81.45 -42.13 -31.89
C GLY A 144 -80.36 -41.63 -30.93
N LYS A 145 -79.14 -41.53 -31.44
CA LYS A 145 -77.98 -40.97 -30.74
C LYS A 145 -77.10 -40.15 -31.70
N VAL A 146 -76.57 -39.04 -31.21
CA VAL A 146 -75.49 -38.28 -31.84
C VAL A 146 -74.18 -38.65 -31.17
N TRP A 147 -73.18 -38.99 -31.98
CA TRP A 147 -71.82 -39.26 -31.54
C TRP A 147 -70.91 -38.17 -32.14
N LEU A 148 -70.17 -37.46 -31.30
CA LEU A 148 -69.38 -36.31 -31.73
C LEU A 148 -68.00 -36.27 -31.07
N SER A 149 -66.96 -36.01 -31.87
CA SER A 149 -65.59 -35.80 -31.41
C SER A 149 -65.05 -34.45 -31.90
N GLY A 150 -64.29 -33.76 -31.06
CA GLY A 150 -63.77 -32.41 -31.36
C GLY A 150 -62.46 -32.38 -32.14
N HIS A 151 -62.21 -31.27 -32.82
CA HIS A 151 -60.96 -30.97 -33.52
C HIS A 151 -60.01 -30.13 -32.63
N GLY A 152 -58.69 -30.34 -32.76
CA GLY A 152 -57.69 -29.75 -31.86
C GLY A 152 -56.97 -28.49 -32.37
N GLY A 153 -57.28 -28.01 -33.59
CA GLY A 153 -56.53 -26.90 -34.22
C GLY A 153 -56.61 -25.57 -33.49
N SER A 154 -57.78 -25.17 -32.99
CA SER A 154 -57.94 -23.96 -32.17
C SER A 154 -57.25 -24.09 -30.81
N LEU A 155 -57.38 -25.25 -30.16
CA LEU A 155 -56.71 -25.58 -28.91
C LEU A 155 -55.18 -25.49 -29.06
N LEU A 156 -54.62 -26.06 -30.13
CA LEU A 156 -53.19 -25.99 -30.39
C LEU A 156 -52.72 -24.54 -30.59
N ARG A 157 -53.44 -23.74 -31.39
CA ARG A 157 -53.11 -22.33 -31.59
C ARG A 157 -53.22 -21.52 -30.31
N PHE A 158 -54.21 -21.80 -29.46
CA PHE A 158 -54.35 -21.20 -28.14
C PHE A 158 -53.14 -21.53 -27.24
N LEU A 159 -52.73 -22.81 -27.19
CA LEU A 159 -51.57 -23.25 -26.43
C LEU A 159 -50.26 -22.62 -26.92
N LEU A 160 -50.05 -22.54 -28.24
CA LEU A 160 -48.85 -21.91 -28.80
C LEU A 160 -48.78 -20.41 -28.49
N ARG A 161 -49.90 -19.69 -28.57
CA ARG A 161 -49.98 -18.27 -28.18
C ARG A 161 -49.73 -18.09 -26.68
N GLY A 162 -50.31 -18.97 -25.84
CA GLY A 162 -50.08 -18.98 -24.40
C GLY A 162 -48.61 -19.22 -24.05
N LEU A 163 -47.98 -20.22 -24.66
CA LEU A 163 -46.57 -20.54 -24.47
C LEU A 163 -45.66 -19.38 -24.88
N ALA A 164 -45.92 -18.75 -26.03
CA ALA A 164 -45.19 -17.58 -26.47
C ALA A 164 -45.31 -16.41 -25.46
N GLY A 165 -46.51 -16.19 -24.92
CA GLY A 165 -46.74 -15.20 -23.87
C GLY A 165 -45.96 -15.49 -22.57
N ILE A 166 -45.93 -16.76 -22.14
CA ILE A 166 -45.17 -17.19 -20.95
C ILE A 166 -43.67 -16.98 -21.17
N ILE A 167 -43.13 -17.36 -22.33
CA ILE A 167 -41.72 -17.15 -22.67
C ILE A 167 -41.37 -15.66 -22.70
N ALA A 168 -42.22 -14.82 -23.29
CA ALA A 168 -42.03 -13.37 -23.31
C ALA A 168 -42.03 -12.77 -21.89
N CYS A 169 -42.96 -13.22 -21.04
CA CYS A 169 -43.03 -12.79 -19.64
C CYS A 169 -41.79 -13.24 -18.83
N LEU A 170 -41.34 -14.48 -19.02
CA LEU A 170 -40.10 -15.01 -18.44
C LEU A 170 -38.89 -14.17 -18.85
N ALA A 171 -38.76 -13.87 -20.14
CA ALA A 171 -37.65 -13.07 -20.67
C ALA A 171 -37.66 -11.65 -20.10
N LEU A 172 -38.82 -11.00 -20.07
CA LEU A 172 -38.98 -9.64 -19.54
C LEU A 172 -38.69 -9.59 -18.03
N SER A 173 -39.25 -10.53 -17.26
CA SER A 173 -39.01 -10.62 -15.83
C SER A 173 -37.53 -10.86 -15.51
N THR A 174 -36.88 -11.78 -16.25
CA THR A 174 -35.44 -12.03 -16.11
C THR A 174 -34.62 -10.79 -16.46
N LEU A 175 -34.98 -10.06 -17.52
CA LEU A 175 -34.30 -8.84 -17.92
C LEU A 175 -34.43 -7.75 -16.85
N CYS A 176 -35.65 -7.53 -16.33
CA CYS A 176 -35.91 -6.58 -15.25
C CYS A 176 -35.12 -6.94 -13.97
N ALA A 177 -35.12 -8.22 -13.59
CA ALA A 177 -34.35 -8.70 -12.44
C ALA A 177 -32.84 -8.49 -12.63
N LEU A 178 -32.31 -8.74 -13.83
CA LEU A 178 -30.91 -8.49 -14.16
C LEU A 178 -30.55 -7.01 -14.09
N ILE A 179 -31.38 -6.13 -14.63
CA ILE A 179 -31.15 -4.67 -14.61
C ILE A 179 -31.19 -4.16 -13.17
N LEU A 180 -32.21 -4.52 -12.40
CA LEU A 180 -32.36 -4.09 -11.00
C LEU A 180 -31.22 -4.62 -10.13
N SER A 181 -30.86 -5.90 -10.28
CA SER A 181 -29.76 -6.52 -9.56
C SER A 181 -28.42 -5.83 -9.88
N ARG A 182 -28.15 -5.55 -11.16
CA ARG A 182 -26.92 -4.83 -11.57
C ARG A 182 -26.86 -3.41 -11.00
N ARG A 183 -27.99 -2.68 -10.99
CA ARG A 183 -28.07 -1.32 -10.47
C ARG A 183 -27.79 -1.27 -8.97
N MET A 184 -28.43 -2.17 -8.21
CA MET A 184 -28.27 -2.25 -6.76
C MET A 184 -26.84 -2.70 -6.36
N LEU A 185 -26.30 -3.72 -7.04
CA LEU A 185 -24.96 -4.23 -6.74
C LEU A 185 -23.84 -3.26 -7.12
N HIS A 186 -24.03 -2.45 -8.17
CA HIS A 186 -23.03 -1.46 -8.56
C HIS A 186 -22.74 -0.44 -7.44
N GLY A 187 -23.79 0.02 -6.73
CA GLY A 187 -23.62 0.96 -5.62
C GLY A 187 -22.77 0.37 -4.50
N ILE A 188 -23.15 -0.82 -4.02
CA ILE A 188 -22.46 -1.52 -2.92
C ILE A 188 -21.00 -1.85 -3.30
N VAL A 189 -20.81 -2.49 -4.46
CA VAL A 189 -19.50 -3.01 -4.86
C VAL A 189 -18.53 -1.85 -5.17
N ARG A 190 -19.01 -0.75 -5.75
CA ARG A 190 -18.17 0.43 -6.00
C ARG A 190 -17.67 1.01 -4.67
N SER A 191 -18.56 1.27 -3.70
CA SER A 191 -18.16 1.85 -2.42
C SER A 191 -17.20 0.96 -1.62
N LEU A 192 -17.41 -0.36 -1.62
CA LEU A 192 -16.46 -1.28 -0.97
C LEU A 192 -15.09 -1.30 -1.65
N ASN A 193 -15.05 -1.21 -2.98
CA ASN A 193 -13.79 -1.08 -3.71
C ASN A 193 -13.09 0.25 -3.43
N ASP A 194 -13.84 1.35 -3.27
CA ASP A 194 -13.27 2.65 -2.94
C ASP A 194 -12.56 2.61 -1.58
N ILE A 195 -13.21 2.05 -0.54
CA ILE A 195 -12.59 1.83 0.78
C ILE A 195 -11.34 0.96 0.66
N ALA A 196 -11.44 -0.18 -0.06
CA ALA A 196 -10.32 -1.10 -0.22
C ALA A 196 -9.13 -0.47 -0.95
N ASN A 197 -9.39 0.35 -1.97
CA ASN A 197 -8.37 1.04 -2.73
C ASN A 197 -7.66 2.08 -1.88
N VAL A 198 -8.40 2.93 -1.16
CA VAL A 198 -7.81 3.93 -0.25
C VAL A 198 -7.00 3.22 0.84
N ALA A 199 -7.52 2.16 1.45
CA ALA A 199 -6.78 1.38 2.44
C ALA A 199 -5.47 0.79 1.88
N HIS A 200 -5.48 0.33 0.62
CA HIS A 200 -4.28 -0.18 -0.03
C HIS A 200 -3.24 0.91 -0.26
N VAL A 201 -3.66 2.07 -0.79
CA VAL A 201 -2.79 3.23 -1.08
C VAL A 201 -2.21 3.82 0.21
N VAL A 202 -3.03 3.98 1.25
CA VAL A 202 -2.56 4.43 2.57
C VAL A 202 -1.49 3.47 3.11
N ARG A 203 -1.67 2.16 2.94
CA ARG A 203 -0.72 1.15 3.41
C ARG A 203 0.56 1.09 2.56
N SER A 204 0.48 1.22 1.24
CA SER A 204 1.65 1.10 0.35
C SER A 204 2.48 2.38 0.30
N ASP A 205 1.80 3.53 0.22
CA ASP A 205 2.42 4.80 -0.14
C ASP A 205 2.46 5.77 1.06
N ARG A 206 1.88 5.39 2.21
CA ARG A 206 1.74 6.24 3.41
C ARG A 206 1.08 7.59 3.12
N SER A 207 0.21 7.63 2.12
CA SER A 207 -0.51 8.84 1.69
C SER A 207 -1.79 9.00 2.51
N PHE A 208 -1.65 9.38 3.78
CA PHE A 208 -2.78 9.52 4.71
C PHE A 208 -3.75 10.65 4.36
N GLY A 209 -3.40 11.57 3.47
CA GLY A 209 -4.28 12.65 2.99
C GLY A 209 -5.38 12.22 2.01
N GLN A 210 -5.38 10.95 1.58
CA GLN A 210 -6.47 10.43 0.74
C GLN A 210 -7.73 10.20 1.59
N ARG A 211 -8.91 10.42 1.01
CA ARG A 211 -10.20 10.22 1.71
C ARG A 211 -11.11 9.31 0.88
N VAL A 212 -11.90 8.50 1.56
CA VAL A 212 -12.92 7.65 0.94
C VAL A 212 -14.10 8.53 0.53
N PRO A 213 -14.58 8.44 -0.72
CA PRO A 213 -15.75 9.19 -1.19
C PRO A 213 -17.04 8.74 -0.50
N SER A 214 -18.03 9.64 -0.46
CA SER A 214 -19.33 9.32 0.15
C SER A 214 -20.07 8.20 -0.59
N ALA A 215 -20.55 7.21 0.16
CA ALA A 215 -21.36 6.12 -0.37
C ALA A 215 -22.85 6.49 -0.44
N PRO A 216 -23.61 5.96 -1.42
CA PRO A 216 -25.05 6.20 -1.54
C PRO A 216 -25.90 5.43 -0.52
N ILE A 217 -25.29 4.52 0.24
CA ILE A 217 -25.94 3.66 1.24
C ILE A 217 -25.54 4.17 2.61
N ALA A 218 -26.52 4.39 3.48
CA ALA A 218 -26.32 5.03 4.78
C ALA A 218 -25.25 4.32 5.63
N GLU A 219 -25.32 2.99 5.72
CA GLU A 219 -24.39 2.19 6.51
C GLU A 219 -22.96 2.23 5.94
N LEU A 220 -22.82 2.27 4.61
CA LEU A 220 -21.50 2.42 3.98
C LEU A 220 -20.98 3.86 4.08
N HIS A 221 -21.87 4.85 4.13
CA HIS A 221 -21.51 6.24 4.33
C HIS A 221 -20.95 6.45 5.73
N GLU A 222 -21.61 5.91 6.76
CA GLU A 222 -21.13 5.91 8.14
C GLU A 222 -19.76 5.23 8.25
N LEU A 223 -19.59 4.03 7.68
CA LEU A 223 -18.29 3.35 7.64
C LEU A 223 -17.20 4.18 6.94
N SER A 224 -17.54 4.87 5.85
CA SER A 224 -16.59 5.73 5.13
C SER A 224 -16.17 6.94 5.98
N ASN A 225 -17.10 7.51 6.75
CA ASN A 225 -16.82 8.60 7.68
C ASN A 225 -15.94 8.14 8.84
N ASP A 226 -16.25 6.99 9.46
CA ASP A 226 -15.41 6.41 10.53
C ASP A 226 -13.99 6.13 10.04
N PHE A 227 -13.87 5.56 8.83
CA PHE A 227 -12.56 5.31 8.23
C PHE A 227 -11.79 6.60 7.96
N ASN A 228 -12.46 7.65 7.47
CA ASN A 228 -11.85 8.97 7.27
C ASN A 228 -11.42 9.60 8.60
N GLY A 229 -12.19 9.44 9.68
CA GLY A 229 -11.82 9.89 11.02
C GLY A 229 -10.57 9.18 11.55
N LEU A 230 -10.45 7.86 11.35
CA LEU A 230 -9.24 7.11 11.69
C LEU A 230 -8.01 7.57 10.88
N LEU A 231 -8.19 7.89 9.59
CA LEU A 231 -7.10 8.43 8.77
C LEU A 231 -6.64 9.80 9.25
N GLU A 232 -7.56 10.67 9.67
CA GLU A 232 -7.25 11.97 10.24
C GLU A 232 -6.48 11.86 11.56
N GLU A 233 -6.86 10.93 12.43
CA GLU A 233 -6.14 10.65 13.67
C GLU A 233 -4.71 10.13 13.40
N LEU A 234 -4.57 9.19 12.46
CA LEU A 234 -3.26 8.66 12.07
C LEU A 234 -2.35 9.72 11.44
N GLU A 235 -2.90 10.59 10.58
CA GLU A 235 -2.18 11.71 9.98
C GLU A 235 -1.67 12.67 11.06
N THR A 236 -2.52 12.99 12.04
CA THR A 236 -2.17 13.84 13.18
C THR A 236 -1.08 13.21 14.05
N TRP A 237 -1.20 11.91 14.36
CA TRP A 237 -0.17 11.19 15.12
C TRP A 237 1.17 11.11 14.38
N GLN A 238 1.18 10.91 13.07
CA GLN A 238 2.41 10.90 12.29
C GLN A 238 3.09 12.27 12.32
N ALA A 239 2.31 13.35 12.16
CA ALA A 239 2.84 14.71 12.23
C ALA A 239 3.45 14.99 13.62
N HIS A 240 2.77 14.60 14.69
CA HIS A 240 3.25 14.74 16.05
C HIS A 240 4.56 13.97 16.30
N LEU A 241 4.61 12.68 15.96
CA LEU A 241 5.81 11.85 16.12
C LEU A 241 7.00 12.40 15.34
N LYS A 242 6.76 12.93 14.13
CA LYS A 242 7.82 13.56 13.33
C LYS A 242 8.36 14.80 14.03
N GLN A 243 7.49 15.67 14.52
CA GLN A 243 7.88 16.88 15.24
C GLN A 243 8.66 16.56 16.53
N GLU A 244 8.21 15.56 17.30
CA GLU A 244 8.92 15.09 18.48
C GLU A 244 10.30 14.53 18.13
N ASN A 245 10.39 13.70 17.08
CA ASN A 245 11.66 13.15 16.64
C ASN A 245 12.63 14.23 16.14
N ASP A 246 12.14 15.24 15.43
CA ASP A 246 12.95 16.36 14.97
C ASP A 246 13.45 17.20 16.17
N SER A 247 12.60 17.44 17.16
CA SER A 247 12.97 18.12 18.42
C SER A 247 13.99 17.33 19.24
N LEU A 248 13.79 16.02 19.40
CA LEU A 248 14.74 15.13 20.07
C LEU A 248 16.07 15.07 19.33
N THR A 249 16.05 15.00 17.99
CA THR A 249 17.26 15.04 17.16
C THR A 249 18.01 16.35 17.34
N HIS A 250 17.30 17.48 17.34
CA HIS A 250 17.90 18.80 17.57
C HIS A 250 18.54 18.89 18.96
N ARG A 251 17.83 18.48 20.02
CA ARG A 251 18.34 18.45 21.40
C ARG A 251 19.51 17.47 21.58
N ALA A 252 19.50 16.35 20.87
CA ALA A 252 20.57 15.37 20.92
C ALA A 252 21.84 15.79 20.15
N THR A 253 21.77 16.85 19.33
CA THR A 253 22.88 17.25 18.45
C THR A 253 23.43 18.65 18.70
N HIS A 254 22.75 19.50 19.49
CA HIS A 254 23.16 20.88 19.78
C HIS A 254 23.28 21.14 21.28
N ASP A 255 24.19 22.04 21.65
CA ASP A 255 24.38 22.57 23.01
C ASP A 255 23.35 23.68 23.28
N SER A 256 22.61 23.58 24.38
CA SER A 256 21.49 24.49 24.68
C SER A 256 21.91 25.91 25.07
N LEU A 257 23.16 26.11 25.51
CA LEU A 257 23.67 27.42 25.91
C LEU A 257 24.22 28.19 24.71
N THR A 258 25.09 27.56 23.94
CA THR A 258 25.82 28.23 22.84
C THR A 258 25.13 28.09 21.48
N GLY A 259 24.17 27.17 21.34
CA GLY A 259 23.53 26.84 20.06
C GLY A 259 24.45 26.12 19.07
N LEU A 260 25.71 25.87 19.44
CA LEU A 260 26.65 25.10 18.62
C LEU A 260 26.29 23.61 18.64
N PRO A 261 26.73 22.84 17.63
CA PRO A 261 26.74 21.39 17.73
C PRO A 261 27.36 20.88 19.03
N ASN A 262 26.81 19.83 19.61
CA ASN A 262 27.34 19.20 20.80
C ASN A 262 28.40 18.15 20.46
N ARG A 263 28.96 17.53 21.49
CA ARG A 263 29.95 16.45 21.37
C ARG A 263 29.48 15.30 20.46
N ALA A 264 28.24 14.84 20.59
CA ALA A 264 27.74 13.70 19.80
C ALA A 264 27.69 14.02 18.30
N PHE A 265 27.27 15.23 17.93
CA PHE A 265 27.30 15.68 16.53
C PHE A 265 28.73 15.76 16.00
N PHE A 266 29.66 16.33 16.78
CA PHE A 266 31.06 16.45 16.40
C PHE A 266 31.71 15.09 16.13
N GLU A 267 31.53 14.13 17.04
CA GLU A 267 32.09 12.77 16.91
C GLU A 267 31.54 12.04 15.66
N SER A 268 30.23 12.17 15.41
CA SER A 268 29.59 11.63 14.20
C SER A 268 30.18 12.26 12.94
N ARG A 269 30.33 13.59 12.92
CA ARG A 269 30.80 14.30 11.73
C ARG A 269 32.28 14.07 11.45
N LEU A 270 33.10 13.98 12.49
CA LEU A 270 34.50 13.58 12.41
C LEU A 270 34.66 12.16 11.88
N SER A 271 33.88 11.21 12.39
CA SER A 271 33.87 9.82 11.90
C SER A 271 33.50 9.75 10.41
N HIS A 272 32.48 10.50 10.00
CA HIS A 272 32.11 10.61 8.59
C HIS A 272 33.25 11.19 7.75
N ALA A 273 33.89 12.28 8.19
CA ALA A 273 35.00 12.91 7.47
C ALA A 273 36.20 11.96 7.33
N LEU A 274 36.57 11.23 8.38
CA LEU A 274 37.65 10.25 8.33
C LEU A 274 37.37 9.10 7.36
N ASN A 275 36.11 8.66 7.23
CA ASN A 275 35.73 7.56 6.34
C ASN A 275 35.63 7.95 4.86
N HIS A 276 35.44 9.24 4.56
CA HIS A 276 35.16 9.73 3.21
C HIS A 276 36.23 10.69 2.66
N ILE A 277 37.31 10.93 3.39
CA ILE A 277 38.40 11.79 2.94
C ILE A 277 39.15 11.15 1.77
N ALA A 278 39.35 11.91 0.69
CA ALA A 278 40.14 11.46 -0.45
C ALA A 278 41.64 11.34 -0.08
N PRO A 279 42.42 10.46 -0.72
CA PRO A 279 43.85 10.26 -0.39
C PRO A 279 44.71 11.53 -0.43
N GLU A 280 44.38 12.47 -1.31
CA GLU A 280 45.04 13.76 -1.51
C GLU A 280 44.51 14.88 -0.59
N GLU A 281 43.39 14.67 0.08
CA GLU A 281 42.79 15.63 1.00
C GLU A 281 43.34 15.46 2.42
N LYS A 282 43.33 16.56 3.17
CA LYS A 282 43.69 16.56 4.59
C LYS A 282 42.54 17.14 5.39
N LEU A 283 42.44 16.74 6.63
CA LEU A 283 41.59 17.39 7.62
C LEU A 283 42.43 17.84 8.81
N ALA A 284 41.93 18.83 9.53
CA ALA A 284 42.50 19.23 10.81
C ALA A 284 41.42 19.31 11.88
N VAL A 285 41.77 18.87 13.08
CA VAL A 285 40.94 19.00 14.28
C VAL A 285 41.66 19.96 15.22
N LEU A 286 40.96 21.00 15.67
CA LEU A 286 41.43 21.89 16.72
C LEU A 286 40.64 21.59 17.98
N PHE A 287 41.34 21.38 19.08
CA PHE A 287 40.77 21.31 20.41
C PHE A 287 41.09 22.62 21.13
N ILE A 288 40.09 23.25 21.69
CA ILE A 288 40.15 24.61 22.24
C ILE A 288 39.62 24.53 23.67
N ASP A 289 40.34 25.11 24.63
CA ASP A 289 39.90 25.17 26.02
C ASP A 289 40.15 26.58 26.59
N GLY A 290 39.26 27.01 27.49
CA GLY A 290 39.24 28.34 28.06
C GLY A 290 40.26 28.50 29.19
N ASP A 291 41.24 29.38 29.02
CA ASP A 291 42.22 29.58 30.09
C ASP A 291 41.55 30.22 31.31
N ARG A 292 41.70 29.59 32.48
CA ARG A 292 41.19 30.09 33.77
C ARG A 292 39.69 30.39 33.77
N PHE A 293 38.89 29.73 32.95
CA PHE A 293 37.43 29.95 32.90
C PHE A 293 36.75 29.78 34.28
N LYS A 294 37.27 28.88 35.11
CA LYS A 294 36.78 28.71 36.49
C LYS A 294 36.92 30.00 37.32
N GLU A 295 38.01 30.76 37.18
CA GLU A 295 38.22 32.02 37.91
C GLU A 295 37.17 33.07 37.50
N VAL A 296 36.74 33.07 36.23
CA VAL A 296 35.66 33.95 35.74
C VAL A 296 34.33 33.60 36.41
N ASN A 297 33.99 32.31 36.49
CA ASN A 297 32.79 31.85 37.20
C ASN A 297 32.84 32.19 38.69
N ASP A 298 33.98 31.96 39.34
CA ASP A 298 34.14 32.17 40.78
C ASP A 298 34.11 33.68 41.13
N SER A 299 34.59 34.56 40.24
CA SER A 299 34.66 36.01 40.49
C SER A 299 33.41 36.79 40.06
N HIS A 300 32.76 36.39 38.96
CA HIS A 300 31.64 37.15 38.36
C HIS A 300 30.32 36.36 38.30
N GLY A 301 30.31 35.13 38.81
CA GLY A 301 29.15 34.24 38.83
C GLY A 301 28.91 33.50 37.51
N HIS A 302 28.08 32.46 37.58
CA HIS A 302 27.80 31.57 36.44
C HIS A 302 27.14 32.27 35.24
N ALA A 303 26.28 33.26 35.48
CA ALA A 303 25.65 34.03 34.39
C ALA A 303 26.69 34.82 33.56
N ALA A 304 27.78 35.29 34.19
CA ALA A 304 28.88 35.92 33.49
C ALA A 304 29.68 34.88 32.68
N GLY A 305 29.93 33.70 33.24
CA GLY A 305 30.54 32.58 32.52
C GLY A 305 29.75 32.15 31.29
N ASP A 306 28.43 32.09 31.39
CA ASP A 306 27.54 31.74 30.27
C ASP A 306 27.60 32.78 29.14
N ALA A 307 27.64 34.07 29.49
CA ALA A 307 27.85 35.15 28.52
C ALA A 307 29.22 35.04 27.82
N VAL A 308 30.26 34.70 28.58
CA VAL A 308 31.62 34.46 28.05
C VAL A 308 31.64 33.27 27.09
N LEU A 309 31.01 32.14 27.45
CA LEU A 309 30.94 30.96 26.59
C LEU A 309 30.16 31.25 25.30
N THR A 310 29.07 31.99 25.39
CA THR A 310 28.27 32.39 24.22
C THR A 310 29.06 33.32 23.29
N ALA A 311 29.81 34.27 23.85
CA ALA A 311 30.69 35.15 23.10
C ALA A 311 31.86 34.41 22.43
N ILE A 312 32.50 33.47 23.15
CA ILE A 312 33.56 32.60 22.61
C ILE A 312 33.01 31.79 21.44
N ALA A 313 31.86 31.13 21.62
CA ALA A 313 31.20 30.35 20.58
C ALA A 313 30.93 31.17 19.30
N GLY A 314 30.35 32.36 19.46
CA GLY A 314 30.08 33.27 18.34
C GLY A 314 31.35 33.74 17.63
N ARG A 315 32.40 34.08 18.39
CA ARG A 315 33.69 34.50 17.84
C ARG A 315 34.40 33.39 17.08
N ILE A 316 34.42 32.17 17.62
CA ILE A 316 34.98 31.00 16.92
C ILE A 316 34.21 30.78 15.62
N ARG A 317 32.87 30.72 15.66
CA ARG A 317 32.05 30.49 14.46
C ARG A 317 32.30 31.56 13.38
N ALA A 318 32.46 32.83 13.77
CA ALA A 318 32.74 33.92 12.84
C ALA A 318 34.10 33.84 12.12
N GLN A 319 35.06 33.08 12.67
CA GLN A 319 36.36 32.86 12.00
C GLN A 319 36.35 31.68 11.02
N LEU A 320 35.25 30.92 10.97
CA LEU A 320 35.14 29.69 10.19
C LEU A 320 34.27 29.91 8.95
N ARG A 321 34.54 29.15 7.89
CA ARG A 321 33.67 29.08 6.70
C ARG A 321 32.47 28.16 6.96
N ASP A 322 31.43 28.27 6.14
CA ASP A 322 30.22 27.47 6.28
C ASP A 322 30.43 25.95 6.26
N GLY A 323 31.48 25.48 5.57
CA GLY A 323 31.82 24.06 5.50
C GLY A 323 32.60 23.51 6.71
N ASP A 324 33.12 24.37 7.59
CA ASP A 324 33.84 23.93 8.79
C ASP A 324 32.85 23.77 9.96
N VAL A 325 33.10 22.77 10.81
CA VAL A 325 32.24 22.44 11.96
C VAL A 325 32.91 22.94 13.22
N VAL A 326 32.17 23.68 14.05
CA VAL A 326 32.55 24.00 15.43
C VAL A 326 31.54 23.33 16.36
N ALA A 327 32.00 22.79 17.48
CA ALA A 327 31.17 22.15 18.49
C ALA A 327 31.65 22.50 19.89
N ARG A 328 30.73 22.48 20.85
CA ARG A 328 31.06 22.54 22.28
C ARG A 328 31.07 21.12 22.84
N LEU A 329 32.18 20.71 23.44
CA LEU A 329 32.36 19.36 23.96
C LEU A 329 31.84 19.21 25.39
N GLY A 330 31.87 20.31 26.16
CA GLY A 330 31.37 20.42 27.53
C GLY A 330 32.16 21.49 28.30
N GLY A 331 31.54 22.14 29.30
CA GLY A 331 32.22 23.20 30.06
C GLY A 331 32.73 24.33 29.16
N ASP A 332 34.03 24.58 29.19
CA ASP A 332 34.79 25.56 28.40
C ASP A 332 35.55 24.94 27.21
N GLU A 333 35.31 23.67 26.92
CA GLU A 333 35.95 22.94 25.83
C GLU A 333 35.16 23.06 24.51
N PHE A 334 35.85 23.45 23.45
CA PHE A 334 35.35 23.53 22.09
C PHE A 334 36.21 22.70 21.14
N ALA A 335 35.62 22.23 20.06
CA ALA A 335 36.33 21.55 18.97
C ALA A 335 35.94 22.10 17.61
N VAL A 336 36.93 22.18 16.72
CA VAL A 336 36.74 22.60 15.33
C VAL A 336 37.25 21.51 14.41
N LEU A 337 36.44 21.14 13.42
CA LEU A 337 36.81 20.25 12.33
C LEU A 337 36.90 21.06 11.02
N LEU A 338 38.11 21.14 10.48
CA LEU A 338 38.41 21.77 9.20
C LEU A 338 38.58 20.68 8.14
N SER A 339 37.71 20.65 7.14
CA SER A 339 37.81 19.69 6.03
C SER A 339 37.16 20.25 4.75
N PRO A 340 37.83 20.24 3.59
CA PRO A 340 39.22 19.83 3.36
C PRO A 340 40.22 20.95 3.68
N VAL A 341 41.45 20.57 4.04
CA VAL A 341 42.60 21.43 4.33
C VAL A 341 43.69 21.21 3.28
N ARG A 342 44.14 22.30 2.62
CA ARG A 342 45.21 22.24 1.60
C ARG A 342 46.61 22.40 2.21
N ARG A 343 46.81 23.43 3.04
CA ARG A 343 48.10 23.76 3.67
C ARG A 343 47.96 23.87 5.18
N GLN A 344 48.95 23.35 5.92
CA GLN A 344 48.97 23.45 7.39
C GLN A 344 48.99 24.91 7.87
N ALA A 345 49.69 25.79 7.15
CA ALA A 345 49.74 27.22 7.45
C ALA A 345 48.35 27.90 7.42
N ASP A 346 47.39 27.36 6.66
CA ASP A 346 46.02 27.90 6.66
C ASP A 346 45.30 27.60 7.97
N VAL A 347 45.55 26.43 8.56
CA VAL A 347 44.97 26.03 9.85
C VAL A 347 45.60 26.81 11.00
N THR A 348 46.92 27.01 10.99
CA THR A 348 47.60 27.87 11.99
C THR A 348 47.05 29.30 11.92
N ARG A 349 46.87 29.86 10.72
CA ARG A 349 46.29 31.19 10.55
C ARG A 349 44.84 31.28 11.07
N ILE A 350 44.04 30.22 10.94
CA ILE A 350 42.69 30.16 11.53
C ILE A 350 42.80 30.14 13.06
N ALA A 351 43.70 29.35 13.63
CA ALA A 351 43.93 29.32 15.07
C ALA A 351 44.38 30.70 15.60
N ASP A 352 45.31 31.37 14.93
CA ASP A 352 45.76 32.72 15.28
C ASP A 352 44.62 33.75 15.21
N LYS A 353 43.73 33.63 14.23
CA LYS A 353 42.53 34.48 14.12
C LYS A 353 41.55 34.23 15.27
N ILE A 354 41.33 32.97 15.63
CA ILE A 354 40.48 32.61 16.77
C ILE A 354 41.05 33.22 18.05
N ILE A 355 42.34 33.01 18.33
CA ILE A 355 43.02 33.58 19.50
C ILE A 355 42.96 35.12 19.47
N GLY A 356 43.26 35.73 18.32
CA GLY A 356 43.24 37.18 18.15
C GLY A 356 41.85 37.80 18.37
N SER A 357 40.78 37.08 18.00
CA SER A 357 39.40 37.54 18.24
C SER A 357 39.03 37.61 19.72
N MET A 358 39.75 36.89 20.59
CA MET A 358 39.51 36.90 22.03
C MET A 358 40.07 38.14 22.74
N ALA A 359 40.95 38.90 22.08
CA ALA A 359 41.49 40.15 22.60
C ALA A 359 40.42 41.25 22.79
N GLN A 360 39.27 41.13 22.14
CA GLN A 360 38.14 42.02 22.37
C GLN A 360 37.49 41.69 23.73
N PRO A 361 37.29 42.67 24.63
CA PRO A 361 36.59 42.41 25.88
C PRO A 361 35.17 41.88 25.64
N VAL A 362 34.73 40.93 26.47
CA VAL A 362 33.36 40.41 26.46
C VAL A 362 32.54 41.22 27.47
N PRO A 363 31.45 41.88 27.05
CA PRO A 363 30.56 42.56 27.97
C PRO A 363 29.79 41.55 28.81
N LEU A 364 29.78 41.76 30.13
CA LEU A 364 29.05 40.94 31.08
C LEU A 364 27.70 41.57 31.45
N PRO A 365 26.72 40.79 31.95
CA PRO A 365 25.42 41.30 32.37
C PRO A 365 25.48 42.37 33.47
N ASN A 366 26.53 42.36 34.29
CA ASN A 366 26.78 43.30 35.37
C ASN A 366 27.52 44.59 34.92
N GLN A 367 27.56 44.87 33.60
CA GLN A 367 28.24 46.00 32.98
C GLN A 367 29.79 45.99 33.08
N GLU A 368 30.38 44.92 33.61
CA GLU A 368 31.83 44.71 33.59
C GLU A 368 32.28 44.11 32.25
N GLN A 369 33.59 44.08 32.01
CA GLN A 369 34.17 43.49 30.82
C GLN A 369 35.31 42.54 31.19
N VAL A 370 35.31 41.34 30.60
CA VAL A 370 36.35 40.34 30.81
C VAL A 370 37.03 40.03 29.48
N ILE A 371 38.35 39.91 29.51
CA ILE A 371 39.12 39.43 28.35
C ILE A 371 39.27 37.93 28.50
N ALA A 372 38.69 37.18 27.57
CA ALA A 372 38.86 35.74 27.50
C ALA A 372 40.21 35.40 26.84
N SER A 373 40.84 34.30 27.26
CA SER A 373 41.97 33.70 26.55
C SER A 373 41.70 32.21 26.34
N LEU A 374 42.24 31.68 25.25
CA LEU A 374 42.01 30.32 24.80
C LEU A 374 43.35 29.66 24.50
N SER A 375 43.45 28.39 24.87
CA SER A 375 44.55 27.52 24.47
C SER A 375 44.06 26.55 23.39
N ILE A 376 44.81 26.45 22.29
CA ILE A 376 44.43 25.65 21.11
C ILE A 376 45.47 24.57 20.83
N GLY A 377 45.02 23.31 20.79
CA GLY A 377 45.77 22.16 20.26
C GLY A 377 45.31 21.80 18.85
N ILE A 378 46.24 21.55 17.93
CA ILE A 378 45.93 21.25 16.52
C ILE A 378 46.42 19.84 16.16
N ALA A 379 45.57 19.05 15.50
CA ALA A 379 45.91 17.75 14.94
C ALA A 379 45.58 17.69 13.45
N PHE A 380 46.43 17.04 12.64
CA PHE A 380 46.25 16.88 11.19
C PHE A 380 46.13 15.41 10.79
N TYR A 381 45.31 15.13 9.78
CA TYR A 381 45.19 13.82 9.16
C TYR A 381 45.19 13.93 7.61
N PRO A 382 45.94 13.08 6.88
CA PRO A 382 46.94 12.14 7.38
C PRO A 382 48.20 12.86 7.91
N ILE A 383 48.93 12.21 8.81
CA ILE A 383 50.16 12.75 9.42
C ILE A 383 51.24 12.90 8.34
N MET A 384 51.73 14.12 8.11
CA MET A 384 52.91 14.35 7.26
C MET A 384 54.19 14.00 8.03
N ARG A 385 54.94 13.02 7.54
CA ARG A 385 56.28 12.66 8.04
C ARG A 385 57.28 13.75 7.65
N GLN A 386 57.78 14.56 8.59
CA GLN A 386 58.94 15.39 8.32
C GLN A 386 60.18 14.51 8.16
N ARG A 387 60.75 14.50 6.95
CA ARG A 387 61.98 13.79 6.61
C ARG A 387 63.15 14.56 7.23
N LEU A 388 63.57 14.17 8.44
CA LEU A 388 64.90 14.53 8.94
C LEU A 388 65.93 13.99 7.93
N ARG A 389 66.77 14.86 7.39
CA ARG A 389 67.79 14.52 6.40
C ARG A 389 68.83 13.60 7.04
N GLY A 390 69.08 12.45 6.43
CA GLY A 390 70.22 11.58 6.74
C GLY A 390 69.82 10.14 7.06
N CYS A 391 70.34 9.22 6.25
CA CYS A 391 70.43 7.77 6.43
C CYS A 391 69.30 6.83 5.94
N CYS A 392 69.79 5.88 5.14
CA CYS A 392 69.32 4.53 4.82
C CYS A 392 68.38 4.32 3.61
N THR A 393 68.99 3.72 2.60
CA THR A 393 68.46 3.01 1.43
C THR A 393 67.89 1.63 1.82
N LYS A 394 66.73 1.26 1.24
CA LYS A 394 65.98 -0.04 1.24
C LYS A 394 64.73 -0.12 2.16
N PRO A 395 63.79 -1.07 1.90
CA PRO A 395 62.58 -0.94 1.07
C PRO A 395 61.30 -0.62 1.87
N MET A 396 60.27 -0.11 1.19
CA MET A 396 58.99 0.35 1.76
C MET A 396 58.07 -0.81 2.20
N THR A 397 57.38 -0.57 3.33
CA THR A 397 56.35 -1.35 4.08
C THR A 397 56.83 -2.42 5.08
N PRO A 398 56.38 -2.42 6.37
CA PRO A 398 55.30 -1.65 7.01
C PRO A 398 55.82 -0.69 8.12
N CYS A 399 55.76 0.62 7.90
CA CYS A 399 56.04 1.62 8.95
C CYS A 399 54.93 2.66 9.03
N ILE A 400 53.76 2.24 9.54
CA ILE A 400 52.76 3.17 10.07
C ILE A 400 53.00 3.21 11.59
N ARG A 401 53.94 4.04 12.03
CA ARG A 401 54.17 4.33 13.46
C ARG A 401 54.45 5.83 13.65
N ARG A 402 53.52 6.45 14.40
CA ARG A 402 53.63 7.66 15.24
C ARG A 402 53.94 9.00 14.55
N SER A 403 53.10 10.01 14.84
CA SER A 403 53.45 11.30 15.48
C SER A 403 52.35 12.35 15.29
N ILE A 404 51.73 12.81 16.37
CA ILE A 404 50.86 14.00 16.39
C ILE A 404 51.77 15.21 16.65
N VAL A 405 51.67 16.27 15.84
CA VAL A 405 52.40 17.52 16.08
C VAL A 405 51.46 18.48 16.81
N ILE A 406 51.60 18.58 18.12
CA ILE A 406 50.92 19.60 18.92
C ILE A 406 51.76 20.88 18.79
N THR A 407 51.16 21.94 18.26
CA THR A 407 51.76 23.27 18.28
C THR A 407 50.93 24.10 19.26
N GLU A 408 51.52 24.48 20.40
CA GLU A 408 50.90 25.43 21.34
C GLU A 408 51.12 26.85 20.80
N VAL A 409 50.05 27.64 20.73
CA VAL A 409 50.10 29.07 20.42
C VAL A 409 49.67 29.83 21.66
N GLY A 410 50.63 30.22 22.51
CA GLY A 410 50.37 30.96 23.75
C GLY A 410 50.37 32.48 23.51
N GLY A 411 49.35 33.18 24.01
CA GLY A 411 49.22 34.63 23.92
C GLY A 411 49.34 35.34 25.26
N TRP A 412 50.55 35.83 25.62
CA TRP A 412 50.70 36.87 26.65
C TRP A 412 51.95 37.73 26.37
N ARG A 413 51.77 39.04 26.18
CA ARG A 413 52.85 40.04 26.29
C ARG A 413 52.42 41.10 27.32
N PRO A 414 53.22 41.37 28.36
CA PRO A 414 52.98 42.52 29.21
C PRO A 414 53.33 43.81 28.44
N ARG A 415 52.40 44.76 28.46
CA ARG A 415 52.55 46.09 27.89
C ARG A 415 53.28 46.96 28.92
N ASN A 416 54.58 47.25 28.68
CA ASN A 416 55.29 48.49 29.06
C ASN A 416 56.82 48.37 28.88
N SER A 417 57.37 49.00 27.83
CA SER A 417 58.67 49.72 27.83
C SER A 417 59.00 50.23 26.42
N HIS A 418 59.39 51.51 26.35
CA HIS A 418 59.74 52.27 25.15
C HIS A 418 61.12 51.86 24.55
N PRO A 419 61.47 52.32 23.33
CA PRO A 419 62.29 51.55 22.38
C PRO A 419 63.78 51.84 22.54
N ASN A 420 64.63 50.82 22.35
CA ASN A 420 66.02 51.07 21.96
C ASN A 420 66.50 50.11 20.87
N ARG A 421 67.22 50.69 19.91
CA ARG A 421 67.80 50.07 18.72
C ARG A 421 68.80 48.99 19.11
N SER A 422 68.68 47.79 18.53
CA SER A 422 69.83 47.04 18.02
C SER A 422 69.38 45.99 17.00
N ARG A 423 70.03 46.02 15.83
CA ARG A 423 69.93 45.01 14.77
C ARG A 423 70.74 43.77 15.19
N GLY A 424 70.21 42.59 14.87
CA GLY A 424 71.02 41.40 14.59
C GLY A 424 71.16 40.39 15.72
N LYS A 425 70.22 39.45 15.79
CA LYS A 425 70.41 37.99 16.01
C LYS A 425 69.04 37.34 16.20
N GLN A 426 68.55 36.63 15.19
CA GLN A 426 67.37 35.77 15.31
C GLN A 426 67.74 34.52 16.11
N GLY A 427 67.61 34.61 17.43
CA GLY A 427 67.50 33.46 18.32
C GLY A 427 66.18 33.61 19.07
N ILE A 428 65.15 32.84 18.69
CA ILE A 428 63.87 32.86 19.40
C ILE A 428 64.05 32.07 20.69
N ILE A 429 64.16 32.79 21.80
CA ILE A 429 64.07 32.28 23.16
C ILE A 429 62.58 32.02 23.44
N MET A 430 62.20 30.75 23.57
CA MET A 430 60.88 30.33 24.03
C MET A 430 60.80 30.49 25.56
N ILE A 431 60.00 31.45 26.02
CA ILE A 431 59.67 31.60 27.44
C ILE A 431 58.60 30.56 27.80
N LYS A 432 58.96 29.65 28.70
CA LYS A 432 58.11 28.60 29.27
C LYS A 432 57.39 29.19 30.49
N GLN A 433 56.07 29.41 30.44
CA GLN A 433 55.28 29.68 31.64
C GLN A 433 54.51 28.42 32.08
N ARG A 434 54.55 28.21 33.40
CA ARG A 434 53.91 27.11 34.16
C ARG A 434 52.42 27.00 33.84
N LEU A 435 52.01 25.88 33.23
CA LEU A 435 50.62 25.42 33.17
C LEU A 435 50.28 24.73 34.50
N THR A 436 49.23 25.19 35.18
CA THR A 436 48.76 24.68 36.49
C THR A 436 47.65 23.63 36.38
N ARG A 437 47.36 23.11 35.18
CA ARG A 437 46.53 21.91 34.97
C ARG A 437 47.15 21.05 33.85
N PRO A 438 47.03 19.71 33.89
CA PRO A 438 47.66 18.82 32.92
C PRO A 438 46.92 18.87 31.57
N PHE A 439 47.08 19.99 30.86
CA PHE A 439 46.60 20.24 29.50
C PHE A 439 47.13 19.22 28.48
N SER A 440 48.23 18.54 28.82
CA SER A 440 48.99 17.66 27.92
C SER A 440 48.47 16.22 27.84
N LEU A 441 47.67 15.74 28.80
CA LEU A 441 47.27 14.32 28.85
C LEU A 441 45.91 14.06 28.22
N LEU A 442 44.90 14.92 28.44
CA LEU A 442 43.57 14.71 27.87
C LEU A 442 43.53 14.96 26.36
N ALA A 443 44.22 15.99 25.86
CA ALA A 443 44.32 16.26 24.43
C ALA A 443 45.16 15.20 23.69
N MET A 444 46.28 14.72 24.29
CA MET A 444 47.03 13.59 23.73
C MET A 444 46.24 12.29 23.77
N MET A 445 45.47 12.05 24.82
CA MET A 445 44.53 10.93 24.88
C MET A 445 43.47 11.02 23.80
N PHE A 446 42.84 12.17 23.62
CA PHE A 446 41.74 12.34 22.66
C PHE A 446 42.23 12.14 21.23
N ILE A 447 43.43 12.62 20.90
CA ILE A 447 44.03 12.43 19.57
C ILE A 447 44.59 10.99 19.43
N ALA A 448 45.07 10.35 20.50
CA ALA A 448 45.41 8.92 20.48
C ALA A 448 44.17 8.04 20.31
N VAL A 449 43.04 8.39 20.94
CA VAL A 449 41.72 7.78 20.78
C VAL A 449 41.23 7.96 19.34
N LEU A 450 41.41 9.15 18.73
CA LEU A 450 41.09 9.38 17.32
C LEU A 450 41.98 8.59 16.35
N ALA A 451 43.25 8.37 16.70
CA ALA A 451 44.15 7.51 15.94
C ALA A 451 43.85 6.00 16.12
N LEU A 452 43.26 5.61 17.26
CA LEU A 452 42.89 4.23 17.61
C LEU A 452 41.43 3.88 17.24
N ALA A 453 40.55 4.85 17.06
CA ALA A 453 39.18 4.63 16.61
C ALA A 453 39.10 4.04 15.20
N GLY A 454 40.18 4.19 14.41
CA GLY A 454 40.38 3.46 13.14
C GLY A 454 40.94 2.03 13.30
N CYS A 455 41.38 1.63 14.50
CA CYS A 455 42.03 0.35 14.74
C CYS A 455 41.71 -0.20 16.15
N GLN A 456 40.64 -0.99 16.27
CA GLN A 456 40.17 -1.62 17.53
C GLN A 456 41.10 -2.74 18.08
N SER A 457 42.42 -2.55 18.08
CA SER A 457 43.42 -3.55 18.49
C SER A 457 44.17 -3.12 19.75
N LYS A 458 44.33 -4.05 20.72
CA LYS A 458 45.11 -3.85 21.96
C LYS A 458 46.64 -3.83 21.74
N GLN A 459 47.14 -4.18 20.56
CA GLN A 459 48.58 -4.32 20.33
C GLN A 459 49.31 -2.97 20.29
N GLY A 460 50.27 -2.78 21.21
CA GLY A 460 51.16 -1.61 21.26
C GLY A 460 50.75 -0.50 22.22
N LEU A 461 49.72 -0.72 23.05
CA LEU A 461 49.28 0.16 24.14
C LEU A 461 50.03 -0.17 25.44
N THR A 462 50.34 0.84 26.25
CA THR A 462 50.79 0.61 27.63
C THR A 462 49.60 0.24 28.52
N ALA A 463 49.83 -0.48 29.63
CA ALA A 463 48.76 -0.90 30.55
C ALA A 463 47.93 0.29 31.08
N GLU A 464 48.60 1.43 31.30
CA GLU A 464 47.97 2.68 31.74
C GLU A 464 47.01 3.26 30.68
N GLN A 465 47.38 3.17 29.39
CA GLN A 465 46.51 3.59 28.28
C GLN A 465 45.28 2.68 28.12
N ILE A 466 45.43 1.37 28.32
CA ILE A 466 44.33 0.41 28.25
C ILE A 466 43.30 0.67 29.37
N ALA A 467 43.77 0.88 30.60
CA ALA A 467 42.91 1.16 31.75
C ALA A 467 42.10 2.45 31.57
N LEU A 468 42.72 3.49 31.00
CA LEU A 468 42.11 4.80 30.78
C LEU A 468 41.05 4.78 29.67
N LEU A 469 41.29 3.99 28.61
CA LEU A 469 40.32 3.76 27.52
C LEU A 469 39.10 2.95 27.97
N GLN A 470 39.30 1.95 28.82
CA GLN A 470 38.21 1.16 29.39
C GLN A 470 37.39 1.97 30.41
N ALA A 471 38.03 2.86 31.19
CA ALA A 471 37.34 3.79 32.09
C ALA A 471 36.46 4.82 31.36
N GLN A 472 36.74 5.12 30.08
CA GLN A 472 35.93 5.99 29.22
C GLN A 472 34.88 5.23 28.38
N GLY A 473 34.68 3.93 28.62
CA GLY A 473 33.59 3.13 28.02
C GLY A 473 33.90 2.46 26.68
N PHE A 474 35.16 2.45 26.23
CA PHE A 474 35.54 1.82 24.95
C PHE A 474 35.86 0.32 25.08
N LYS A 475 35.30 -0.51 24.18
CA LYS A 475 35.62 -1.95 24.06
C LYS A 475 36.84 -2.18 23.14
N LEU A 476 37.97 -2.58 23.72
CA LEU A 476 39.20 -2.90 22.99
C LEU A 476 39.31 -4.42 22.71
N THR A 477 39.72 -4.82 21.50
CA THR A 477 39.84 -6.24 21.11
C THR A 477 41.30 -6.70 21.00
N ASP A 478 41.58 -7.98 21.30
CA ASP A 478 42.94 -8.56 21.33
C ASP A 478 43.52 -8.92 19.94
N LYS A 479 42.77 -8.74 18.84
CA LYS A 479 43.18 -9.24 17.51
C LYS A 479 43.35 -8.13 16.47
N ALA A 480 44.47 -8.20 15.74
CA ALA A 480 44.67 -7.44 14.50
C ALA A 480 43.60 -7.87 13.49
N GLY A 481 42.69 -6.96 13.15
CA GLY A 481 41.73 -7.17 12.07
C GLY A 481 42.50 -7.31 10.75
N SER A 482 42.46 -8.50 10.16
CA SER A 482 42.80 -8.71 8.76
C SER A 482 41.83 -7.91 7.89
N SER A 483 42.24 -6.73 7.43
CA SER A 483 41.50 -5.94 6.44
C SER A 483 41.67 -6.56 5.05
N ALA A 484 41.03 -7.71 4.83
CA ALA A 484 40.58 -8.08 3.50
C ALA A 484 39.21 -7.40 3.27
N CYS A 485 39.26 -6.37 2.43
CA CYS A 485 38.16 -5.67 1.77
C CYS A 485 36.90 -6.54 1.48
N PRO A 486 35.69 -5.97 1.63
CA PRO A 486 34.67 -6.22 0.62
C PRO A 486 34.05 -4.90 0.15
N THR A 487 34.81 -4.10 -0.59
CA THR A 487 34.27 -2.99 -1.39
C THR A 487 34.38 -3.37 -2.87
N ARG A 488 33.52 -4.31 -3.29
CA ARG A 488 33.12 -4.51 -4.70
C ARG A 488 31.77 -5.24 -4.73
N CYS A 489 30.72 -4.58 -4.26
CA CYS A 489 29.33 -4.98 -4.51
C CYS A 489 28.35 -3.84 -4.17
N CYS A 490 28.54 -2.67 -4.78
CA CYS A 490 27.49 -1.63 -4.83
C CYS A 490 27.78 -0.65 -5.98
N SER A 491 27.83 -1.17 -7.20
CA SER A 491 27.64 -0.38 -8.42
C SER A 491 27.15 -1.30 -9.52
N ALA A 492 25.82 -1.39 -9.64
CA ALA A 492 25.01 -1.86 -10.78
C ALA A 492 23.84 -2.75 -10.30
N ILE A 493 22.72 -2.13 -9.93
CA ILE A 493 21.41 -2.76 -10.04
C ILE A 493 20.49 -1.79 -10.79
N THR A 494 20.64 -1.82 -12.12
CA THR A 494 19.57 -1.51 -13.07
C THR A 494 19.30 -2.80 -13.85
N SER A 495 18.48 -3.69 -13.30
CA SER A 495 17.59 -4.63 -14.02
C SER A 495 17.15 -5.79 -13.12
N ALA A 496 15.87 -6.16 -13.25
CA ALA A 496 15.08 -6.97 -12.32
C ALA A 496 15.32 -8.50 -12.35
N ASN A 497 16.46 -9.00 -12.87
CA ASN A 497 16.64 -10.45 -13.11
C ASN A 497 17.71 -11.17 -12.27
N SER A 498 18.35 -10.52 -11.31
CA SER A 498 19.45 -11.12 -10.52
C SER A 498 19.07 -11.58 -9.08
N ALA A 499 17.87 -11.25 -8.58
CA ALA A 499 17.46 -11.53 -7.20
C ALA A 499 17.42 -13.04 -6.85
N ARG A 500 17.10 -13.91 -7.81
CA ARG A 500 17.02 -15.37 -7.55
C ARG A 500 18.37 -16.09 -7.46
N LYS A 501 19.46 -15.52 -8.01
CA LYS A 501 20.81 -16.11 -7.89
C LYS A 501 21.51 -15.74 -6.58
N ALA A 502 21.21 -14.58 -6.00
CA ALA A 502 21.76 -14.16 -4.71
C ALA A 502 21.23 -15.01 -3.54
N GLN A 503 19.94 -15.36 -3.57
CA GLN A 503 19.28 -16.09 -2.49
C GLN A 503 19.76 -17.55 -2.33
N ARG A 504 20.33 -18.15 -3.39
CA ARG A 504 20.93 -19.49 -3.34
C ARG A 504 22.36 -19.52 -2.76
N ARG A 505 23.09 -18.40 -2.74
CA ARG A 505 24.44 -18.33 -2.18
C ARG A 505 24.46 -18.02 -0.67
N CYS A 506 23.48 -17.25 -0.17
CA CYS A 506 23.41 -16.93 1.27
C CYS A 506 23.03 -18.11 2.18
N ARG A 507 22.43 -19.19 1.67
CA ARG A 507 22.13 -20.39 2.49
C ARG A 507 23.35 -21.29 2.79
N LYS A 508 24.51 -21.05 2.17
CA LYS A 508 25.71 -21.88 2.36
C LYS A 508 26.67 -21.36 3.45
N TRP A 509 26.44 -20.14 3.95
CA TRP A 509 27.18 -19.53 5.05
C TRP A 509 26.15 -19.17 6.11
N GLY A 510 26.05 -19.99 7.16
CA GLY A 510 25.00 -19.93 8.18
C GLY A 510 25.01 -18.66 9.04
N ALA A 511 24.74 -17.51 8.43
CA ALA A 511 24.46 -16.26 9.11
C ALA A 511 22.94 -16.02 9.04
N ARG A 512 22.30 -15.95 10.21
CA ARG A 512 20.95 -15.37 10.35
C ARG A 512 21.09 -13.86 10.10
N CYS A 513 20.36 -13.36 9.11
CA CYS A 513 20.01 -11.93 9.06
C CYS A 513 18.78 -11.70 9.94
#